data_AF-A0A2N6DZ25-F1
#
_entry.id   AF-A0A2N6DZ25-F1
#
_cell.length_a   1.000
_cell.length_b   1.000
_cell.length_c   1.000
_cell.angle_alpha   90.00
_cell.angle_beta   90.00
_cell.angle_gamma   90.00
#
_symmetry.space_group_name_H-M   'P 1'
#
loop_
_entity.id
_entity.type
_entity.pdbx_description
1 polymer ?
#
loop_
_entity_poly.entity_id
_entity_poly.type
_entity_poly.pdbx_seq_one_letter_code
_entity_poly.pdbx_strand_id
1 'polypeptide(L)'
;MNVKDACFTREYGKEIFVLNFNYRSIDEALPLIDECARQVRLREEGSVLTLTIIEQGKFDTALVDKLKGLTKGNAPYVRKAAVVGVTGVFKIVMTAVSIFSRREFKVFDTKEEAIRYLLQE
;
A
#
# COMPACT_ATOMS: atom_id res chain seq x y z
N MET A 1 16.45 -6.98 2.41
CA MET A 1 14.98 -6.97 2.55
C MET A 1 14.38 -8.06 1.67
N ASN A 2 13.25 -8.65 2.05
CA ASN A 2 12.70 -9.84 1.40
C ASN A 2 11.58 -9.44 0.44
N VAL A 3 11.60 -9.91 -0.82
CA VAL A 3 10.51 -9.66 -1.78
C VAL A 3 9.15 -10.17 -1.25
N LYS A 4 9.17 -11.07 -0.26
CA LYS A 4 7.98 -11.50 0.51
C LYS A 4 7.25 -10.36 1.25
N ASP A 5 7.89 -9.21 1.44
CA ASP A 5 7.26 -8.03 2.05
C ASP A 5 6.31 -7.30 1.08
N ALA A 6 6.23 -7.72 -0.19
CA ALA A 6 5.27 -7.25 -1.19
C ALA A 6 4.69 -8.45 -1.97
N CYS A 7 3.60 -9.04 -1.48
CA CYS A 7 3.03 -10.23 -2.10
C CYS A 7 1.52 -10.39 -1.89
N PHE A 8 0.89 -11.23 -2.70
CA PHE A 8 -0.48 -11.67 -2.46
C PHE A 8 -0.53 -12.73 -1.35
N THR A 9 -1.47 -12.55 -0.42
CA THR A 9 -1.83 -13.53 0.60
C THR A 9 -3.32 -13.88 0.47
N ARG A 10 -3.71 -15.04 1.01
CA ARG A 10 -5.13 -15.43 1.11
C ARG A 10 -5.60 -15.26 2.54
N GLU A 11 -6.63 -14.46 2.73
CA GLU A 11 -7.31 -14.24 4.02
C GLU A 11 -8.79 -14.57 3.82
N TYR A 12 -9.31 -15.53 4.59
CA TYR A 12 -10.71 -15.97 4.51
C TYR A 12 -11.20 -16.28 3.07
N GLY A 13 -10.33 -16.87 2.24
CA GLY A 13 -10.64 -17.27 0.87
C GLY A 13 -10.58 -16.15 -0.18
N LYS A 14 -10.32 -14.90 0.21
CA LYS A 14 -10.07 -13.78 -0.73
C LYS A 14 -8.57 -13.46 -0.77
N GLU A 15 -8.08 -13.08 -1.94
CA GLU A 15 -6.70 -12.60 -2.09
C GLU A 15 -6.58 -11.12 -1.72
N ILE A 16 -5.53 -10.79 -0.97
CA ILE A 16 -5.15 -9.42 -0.60
C ILE A 16 -3.68 -9.23 -0.96
N PHE A 17 -3.35 -8.14 -1.64
CA PHE A 17 -1.95 -7.73 -1.82
C PHE A 17 -1.47 -7.06 -0.54
N VAL A 18 -0.52 -7.68 0.16
CA VAL A 18 0.07 -7.16 1.39
C VAL A 18 1.42 -6.54 1.08
N LEU A 19 1.57 -5.27 1.49
CA LEU A 19 2.80 -4.51 1.45
C LEU A 19 3.25 -4.18 2.87
N ASN A 20 4.20 -4.93 3.40
CA ASN A 20 4.90 -4.60 4.65
C ASN A 20 5.95 -3.53 4.33
N PHE A 21 5.59 -2.27 4.50
CA PHE A 21 6.37 -1.13 4.05
C PHE A 21 7.34 -0.63 5.13
N ASN A 22 8.17 -1.55 5.63
CA ASN A 22 9.11 -1.35 6.72
C ASN A 22 10.55 -1.37 6.21
N TYR A 23 11.25 -0.24 6.30
CA TYR A 23 12.59 -0.09 5.73
C TYR A 23 13.44 0.89 6.56
N ARG A 24 14.77 0.79 6.42
CA ARG A 24 15.74 1.64 7.12
C ARG A 24 16.31 2.76 6.24
N SER A 25 16.27 2.58 4.92
CA SER A 25 16.72 3.55 3.91
C SER A 25 15.76 3.59 2.73
N ILE A 26 15.79 4.69 1.96
CA ILE A 26 14.95 4.86 0.78
C ILE A 26 15.24 3.78 -0.27
N ASP A 27 16.51 3.40 -0.44
CA ASP A 27 16.93 2.35 -1.38
C ASP A 27 16.31 0.98 -1.07
N GLU A 28 16.03 0.70 0.21
CA GLU A 28 15.27 -0.48 0.60
C GLU A 28 13.81 -0.35 0.14
N ALA A 29 13.16 0.80 0.31
CA ALA A 29 11.76 0.99 -0.06
C ALA A 29 11.47 0.83 -1.57
N LEU A 30 12.42 1.19 -2.44
CA LEU A 30 12.20 1.26 -3.89
C LEU A 30 11.82 -0.11 -4.51
N PRO A 31 12.55 -1.22 -4.28
CA PRO A 31 12.14 -2.53 -4.77
C PRO A 31 10.74 -2.98 -4.33
N LEU A 32 10.30 -2.62 -3.11
CA LEU A 32 8.95 -2.96 -2.64
C LEU A 32 7.88 -2.21 -3.42
N ILE A 33 8.13 -0.95 -3.74
CA ILE A 33 7.23 -0.13 -4.58
C ILE A 33 7.15 -0.71 -5.99
N ASP A 34 8.29 -1.06 -6.58
CA ASP A 34 8.32 -1.61 -7.94
C ASP A 34 7.66 -2.98 -8.02
N GLU A 35 7.85 -3.83 -7.01
CA GLU A 35 7.18 -5.14 -6.96
C GLU A 35 5.67 -5.01 -6.75
N CYS A 36 5.24 -4.08 -5.89
CA CYS A 36 3.82 -3.74 -5.74
C CYS A 36 3.21 -3.27 -7.07
N ALA A 37 3.88 -2.35 -7.78
CA ALA A 37 3.43 -1.90 -9.09
C ALA A 37 3.32 -3.07 -10.08
N ARG A 38 4.35 -3.92 -10.15
CA ARG A 38 4.40 -5.05 -11.06
C ARG A 38 3.26 -6.04 -10.81
N GLN A 39 3.08 -6.50 -9.57
CA GLN A 39 2.08 -7.52 -9.26
C GLN A 39 0.64 -7.00 -9.33
N VAL A 40 0.38 -5.78 -8.82
CA VAL A 40 -0.98 -5.22 -8.82
C VAL A 40 -1.47 -4.93 -10.24
N ARG A 41 -0.61 -4.42 -11.12
CA ARG A 41 -0.97 -4.03 -12.50
C ARG A 41 -1.09 -5.21 -13.47
N LEU A 42 -0.73 -6.43 -13.03
CA LEU A 42 -0.97 -7.67 -13.77
C LEU A 42 -2.36 -8.27 -13.50
N ARG A 43 -3.14 -7.68 -12.60
CA ARG A 43 -4.49 -8.16 -12.26
C ARG A 43 -5.55 -7.44 -13.10
N GLU A 44 -6.75 -7.97 -13.06
CA GLU A 44 -7.91 -7.34 -13.68
C GLU A 44 -8.21 -5.98 -13.01
N GLU A 45 -8.76 -5.05 -13.79
CA GLU A 45 -9.19 -3.75 -13.28
C GLU A 45 -10.24 -3.91 -12.17
N GLY A 46 -10.14 -3.05 -11.14
CA GLY A 46 -11.07 -3.05 -10.01
C GLY A 46 -11.12 -4.35 -9.17
N SER A 47 -10.12 -5.23 -9.28
CA SER A 47 -10.13 -6.54 -8.61
C SER A 47 -9.31 -6.58 -7.30
N VAL A 48 -8.29 -5.75 -7.17
CA VAL A 48 -7.27 -5.92 -6.13
C VAL A 48 -7.68 -5.27 -4.81
N LEU A 49 -7.54 -6.00 -3.71
CA LEU A 49 -7.56 -5.48 -2.35
C LEU A 49 -6.11 -5.24 -1.91
N THR A 50 -5.77 -4.02 -1.46
CA THR A 50 -4.40 -3.72 -1.01
C THR A 50 -4.37 -3.39 0.47
N LEU A 51 -3.48 -4.04 1.21
CA LEU A 51 -3.17 -3.76 2.61
C LEU A 51 -1.72 -3.29 2.72
N THR A 52 -1.50 -2.07 3.17
CA THR A 52 -0.15 -1.56 3.48
C THR A 52 0.04 -1.48 4.98
N ILE A 53 1.11 -2.07 5.51
CA ILE A 53 1.44 -2.06 6.94
C ILE A 53 2.73 -1.27 7.13
N ILE A 54 2.69 -0.29 8.02
CA ILE A 54 3.80 0.64 8.27
C ILE A 54 4.09 0.62 9.77
N GLU A 55 5.32 0.29 10.13
CA GLU A 55 5.85 0.33 11.50
C GLU A 55 7.00 1.33 11.58
N GLN A 56 7.83 1.40 10.54
CA GLN A 56 8.98 2.30 10.47
C GLN A 56 9.33 2.67 9.03
N GLY A 57 9.90 3.86 8.86
CA GLY A 57 10.42 4.31 7.58
C GLY A 57 10.87 5.77 7.65
N LYS A 58 11.55 6.19 6.60
CA LYS A 58 11.99 7.58 6.40
C LYS A 58 11.44 8.08 5.08
N PHE A 59 11.17 9.37 4.96
CA PHE A 59 10.77 9.94 3.68
C PHE A 59 11.70 11.07 3.27
N ASP A 60 11.91 11.13 1.97
CA ASP A 60 12.30 12.31 1.24
C ASP A 60 11.26 12.59 0.15
N THR A 61 11.48 13.67 -0.58
CA THR A 61 10.61 14.06 -1.70
C THR A 61 10.59 13.02 -2.81
N ALA A 62 11.72 12.36 -3.09
CA ALA A 62 11.84 11.36 -4.14
C ALA A 62 10.96 10.14 -3.85
N LEU A 63 10.94 9.65 -2.61
CA LEU A 63 10.09 8.55 -2.20
C LEU A 63 8.61 8.92 -2.26
N VAL A 64 8.25 10.14 -1.83
CA VAL A 64 6.87 10.63 -1.93
C VAL A 64 6.40 10.65 -3.39
N ASP A 65 7.24 11.11 -4.32
CA ASP A 65 6.90 11.14 -5.74
C ASP A 65 6.81 9.75 -6.35
N LYS A 66 7.66 8.80 -5.92
CA LYS A 66 7.54 7.40 -6.29
C LYS A 66 6.21 6.79 -5.79
N LEU A 67 5.81 7.08 -4.55
CA LEU A 67 4.53 6.63 -4.00
C LEU A 67 3.32 7.24 -4.72
N LYS A 68 3.37 8.53 -5.08
CA LYS A 68 2.38 9.18 -5.93
C LYS A 68 2.24 8.47 -7.28
N GLY A 69 3.37 8.14 -7.92
CA GLY A 69 3.39 7.39 -9.18
C GLY A 69 2.83 5.96 -9.03
N LEU A 70 3.19 5.27 -7.94
CA LEU A 70 2.66 3.96 -7.59
C LEU A 70 1.13 4.00 -7.48
N THR A 71 0.61 4.88 -6.61
CA THR A 71 -0.82 4.88 -6.29
C THR A 71 -1.69 5.32 -7.44
N LYS A 72 -1.23 6.30 -8.25
CA LYS A 72 -1.89 6.70 -9.50
C LYS A 72 -1.88 5.56 -10.53
N GLY A 73 -0.74 4.91 -10.75
CA GLY A 73 -0.65 3.80 -11.70
C GLY A 73 -1.41 2.54 -11.25
N ASN A 74 -1.58 2.33 -9.95
CA ASN A 74 -2.36 1.22 -9.41
C ASN A 74 -3.87 1.53 -9.35
N ALA A 75 -4.29 2.78 -9.55
CA ALA A 75 -5.68 3.20 -9.40
C ALA A 75 -6.69 2.36 -10.19
N PRO A 76 -6.46 2.00 -11.47
CA PRO A 76 -7.42 1.21 -12.24
C PRO A 76 -7.63 -0.20 -11.70
N TYR A 77 -6.65 -0.76 -10.98
CA TYR A 77 -6.62 -2.17 -10.58
C TYR A 77 -7.12 -2.38 -9.15
N VAL A 78 -7.06 -1.35 -8.30
CA VAL A 78 -7.35 -1.48 -6.88
C VAL A 78 -8.81 -1.13 -6.57
N ARG A 79 -9.52 -2.08 -5.98
CA ARG A 79 -10.90 -1.94 -5.51
C ARG A 79 -11.01 -1.25 -4.16
N LYS A 80 -10.25 -1.72 -3.16
CA LYS A 80 -10.21 -1.17 -1.79
C LYS A 80 -8.78 -1.14 -1.29
N ALA A 81 -8.43 -0.09 -0.56
CA ALA A 81 -7.10 0.09 0.01
C ALA A 81 -7.19 0.41 1.49
N ALA A 82 -6.47 -0.36 2.30
CA ALA A 82 -6.34 -0.16 3.73
C ALA A 82 -4.87 0.04 4.12
N VAL A 83 -4.63 0.89 5.11
CA VAL A 83 -3.29 1.17 5.63
C VAL A 83 -3.30 1.09 7.15
N VAL A 84 -2.29 0.43 7.71
CA VAL A 84 -2.08 0.29 9.15
C VAL A 84 -0.83 1.04 9.57
N GLY A 85 -0.88 1.72 10.71
CA GLY A 85 0.29 2.36 11.33
C GLY A 85 0.63 3.75 10.79
N VAL A 86 -0.34 4.48 10.25
CA VAL A 86 -0.14 5.86 9.76
C VAL A 86 -0.05 6.83 10.95
N THR A 87 1.17 7.16 11.38
CA THR A 87 1.44 8.09 12.49
C THR A 87 2.38 9.22 12.09
N GLY A 88 2.33 10.35 12.81
CA GLY A 88 3.25 11.48 12.63
C GLY A 88 3.37 11.94 11.16
N VAL A 89 4.61 11.94 10.63
CA VAL A 89 4.92 12.36 9.26
C VAL A 89 4.22 11.52 8.19
N PHE A 90 3.91 10.24 8.46
CA PHE A 90 3.20 9.39 7.51
C PHE A 90 1.78 9.90 7.23
N LYS A 91 1.13 10.59 8.18
CA LYS A 91 -0.19 11.22 7.93
C LYS A 91 -0.12 12.29 6.84
N ILE A 92 0.95 13.07 6.82
CA ILE A 92 1.18 14.12 5.83
C ILE A 92 1.43 13.48 4.45
N VAL A 93 2.32 12.48 4.40
CA VAL A 93 2.62 11.75 3.16
C VAL A 93 1.37 11.08 2.60
N MET A 94 0.60 10.37 3.42
CA MET A 94 -0.63 9.70 3.00
C MET A 94 -1.68 10.70 2.47
N THR A 95 -1.81 11.85 3.11
CA THR A 95 -2.69 12.93 2.62
C THR A 95 -2.26 13.41 1.23
N ALA A 96 -0.98 13.70 1.04
CA ALA A 96 -0.45 14.16 -0.26
C ALA A 96 -0.64 13.11 -1.36
N VAL A 97 -0.37 11.84 -1.05
CA VAL A 97 -0.54 10.71 -1.98
C VAL A 97 -2.01 10.49 -2.33
N SER A 98 -2.91 10.56 -1.35
CA SER A 98 -4.36 10.45 -1.54
C SER A 98 -4.89 11.53 -2.47
N ILE A 99 -4.58 12.81 -2.20
CA ILE A 99 -4.99 13.95 -3.03
C ILE A 99 -4.47 13.81 -4.45
N PHE A 100 -3.18 13.50 -4.62
CA PHE A 100 -2.56 13.40 -5.94
C PHE A 100 -3.16 12.26 -6.78
N SER A 101 -3.36 11.10 -6.16
CA SER A 101 -3.89 9.92 -6.86
C SER A 101 -5.40 9.92 -7.00
N ARG A 102 -6.11 10.82 -6.28
CA ARG A 102 -7.57 10.84 -6.15
C ARG A 102 -8.12 9.51 -5.64
N ARG A 103 -7.39 8.87 -4.73
CA ARG A 103 -7.75 7.58 -4.14
C ARG A 103 -7.98 7.71 -2.65
N GLU A 104 -9.02 7.06 -2.16
CA GLU A 104 -9.23 6.90 -0.74
C GLU A 104 -8.38 5.75 -0.18
N PHE A 105 -7.72 6.00 0.95
CA PHE A 105 -7.02 5.00 1.74
C PHE A 105 -7.63 4.98 3.13
N LYS A 106 -8.22 3.84 3.52
CA LYS A 106 -8.80 3.71 4.85
C LYS A 106 -7.70 3.36 5.85
N VAL A 107 -7.52 4.18 6.87
CA VAL A 107 -6.50 3.99 7.90
C VAL A 107 -7.08 3.27 9.10
N PHE A 108 -6.35 2.29 9.63
CA PHE A 108 -6.70 1.49 10.80
C PHE A 108 -5.53 1.41 11.79
N ASP A 109 -5.85 1.11 13.04
CA ASP A 109 -4.86 0.88 14.08
C ASP A 109 -4.35 -0.58 14.05
N THR A 110 -5.18 -1.52 13.61
CA THR A 110 -4.85 -2.96 13.59
C THR A 110 -5.00 -3.60 12.22
N LYS A 111 -4.20 -4.65 11.98
CA LYS A 111 -4.27 -5.46 10.75
C LYS A 111 -5.63 -6.14 10.61
N GLU A 112 -6.19 -6.59 11.71
CA GLU A 112 -7.47 -7.33 11.76
C GLU A 112 -8.63 -6.44 11.33
N GLU A 113 -8.68 -5.19 11.80
CA GLU A 113 -9.69 -4.21 11.36
C GLU A 113 -9.57 -3.88 9.88
N ALA A 114 -8.34 -3.68 9.41
CA ALA A 114 -8.07 -3.43 8.00
C ALA A 114 -8.53 -4.58 7.10
N ILE A 115 -8.22 -5.82 7.49
CA ILE A 115 -8.68 -7.02 6.77
C ILE A 115 -10.21 -7.11 6.78
N ARG A 116 -10.85 -6.91 7.94
CA ARG A 116 -12.33 -6.92 8.01
C ARG A 116 -12.96 -5.93 7.04
N TYR A 117 -12.43 -4.70 6.98
CA TYR A 117 -12.88 -3.69 6.02
C TYR A 117 -12.65 -4.11 4.56
N LEU A 118 -11.48 -4.65 4.24
CA LEU A 118 -11.17 -5.08 2.86
C LEU A 118 -12.07 -6.23 2.39
N LEU A 119 -12.50 -7.10 3.30
CA LEU A 119 -13.31 -8.27 2.98
C LEU A 119 -14.82 -8.01 2.94
N GLN A 120 -15.29 -6.89 3.51
CA GLN A 120 -16.67 -6.42 3.36
C GLN A 120 -16.98 -6.19 1.88
N GLU A 121 -18.22 -6.46 1.46
CA GLU A 121 -18.71 -6.14 0.11
C GLU A 121 -18.85 -4.63 -0.08
#